data_AF-A0A2D6FGZ9-F1
#
_entry.id   AF-A0A2D6FGZ9-F1
#
_cell.length_a   1.000
_cell.length_b   1.000
_cell.length_c   1.000
_cell.angle_alpha   90.00
_cell.angle_beta   90.00
_cell.angle_gamma   90.00
#
_symmetry.space_group_name_H-M   'P 1'
#
loop_
_entity.id
_entity.type
_entity.pdbx_description
1 polymer ?
#
loop_
_entity_poly.entity_id
_entity_poly.type
_entity_poly.pdbx_seq_one_letter_code
_entity_poly.pdbx_strand_id
1 'polypeptide(L)'
;MATRQTSSSGKPKSPRIQVVLPEELCHRLTALAEQECRTVSNMAKVLIQQGVLRLEQTGSSMAPAPTSTERLRSALEAQQPRRLRGAPRRLRLHRPG
;
A
#
# COMPACT_ATOMS: atom_id res chain seq x y z
N MET A 1 39.84 -0.31 -15.12
CA MET A 1 39.30 0.37 -16.33
C MET A 1 37.92 -0.19 -16.63
N ALA A 2 36.85 0.50 -16.23
CA ALA A 2 35.47 0.05 -16.46
C ALA A 2 34.80 0.97 -17.48
N THR A 3 34.61 0.48 -18.71
CA THR A 3 33.92 1.21 -19.78
C THR A 3 32.43 1.30 -19.47
N ARG A 4 32.01 2.38 -18.81
CA ARG A 4 30.59 2.72 -18.68
C ARG A 4 30.08 3.12 -20.07
N GLN A 5 29.30 2.25 -20.71
CA GLN A 5 28.55 2.60 -21.92
C GLN A 5 27.61 3.78 -21.60
N THR A 6 28.03 4.99 -21.92
CA THR A 6 27.16 6.16 -21.95
C THR A 6 26.29 6.08 -23.20
N SER A 7 25.00 6.46 -23.09
CA SER A 7 24.18 6.69 -24.27
C SER A 7 24.69 7.93 -25.02
N SER A 8 24.40 8.05 -26.31
CA SER A 8 24.77 9.23 -27.13
C SER A 8 24.24 10.56 -26.56
N SER A 9 23.28 10.54 -25.61
CA SER A 9 22.74 11.72 -24.94
C SER A 9 23.34 12.00 -23.54
N GLY A 10 24.33 11.21 -23.08
CA GLY A 10 24.92 11.35 -21.74
C GLY A 10 24.02 10.92 -20.57
N LYS A 11 22.75 10.57 -20.83
CA LYS A 11 21.83 10.05 -19.80
C LYS A 11 22.03 8.53 -19.63
N PRO A 12 22.01 8.00 -18.40
CA PRO A 12 22.05 6.55 -18.18
C PRO A 12 20.82 5.92 -18.84
N LYS A 13 21.02 4.82 -19.60
CA LYS A 13 19.90 4.05 -20.17
C LYS A 13 19.03 3.53 -19.02
N SER A 14 17.71 3.63 -19.16
CA SER A 14 16.79 3.04 -18.18
C SER A 14 17.06 1.53 -18.05
N PRO A 15 16.95 0.95 -16.83
CA PRO A 15 17.14 -0.47 -16.62
C PRO A 15 16.12 -1.26 -17.45
N ARG A 16 16.57 -2.35 -18.07
CA ARG A 16 15.71 -3.25 -18.84
C ARG A 16 15.06 -4.25 -17.90
N ILE A 17 13.75 -4.41 -18.02
CA ILE A 17 12.98 -5.39 -17.25
C ILE A 17 12.57 -6.50 -18.22
N GLN A 18 12.83 -7.75 -17.85
CA GLN A 18 12.33 -8.94 -18.53
C GLN A 18 11.33 -9.62 -17.60
N VAL A 19 10.21 -10.06 -18.15
CA VAL A 19 9.14 -10.71 -17.39
C VAL A 19 8.74 -12.01 -18.09
N VAL A 20 8.47 -13.03 -17.30
CA VAL A 20 7.86 -14.28 -17.78
C VAL A 20 6.37 -14.17 -17.52
N LEU A 21 5.56 -14.30 -18.57
CA LEU A 21 4.11 -14.18 -18.50
C LEU A 21 3.46 -15.52 -18.89
N PRO A 22 2.30 -15.88 -18.31
CA PRO A 22 1.49 -16.97 -18.81
C PRO A 22 1.06 -16.74 -20.27
N GLU A 23 0.92 -17.83 -21.03
CA GLU A 23 0.58 -17.77 -22.46
C GLU A 23 -0.72 -17.00 -22.73
N GLU A 24 -1.77 -17.29 -21.95
CA GLU A 24 -3.06 -16.62 -22.07
C GLU A 24 -2.93 -15.09 -21.92
N LEU A 25 -2.14 -14.63 -20.94
CA LEU A 25 -1.93 -13.21 -20.72
C LEU A 25 -1.16 -12.57 -21.88
N CYS A 26 -0.16 -13.27 -22.41
CA CYS A 26 0.59 -12.84 -23.59
C CYS A 26 -0.34 -12.66 -24.80
N HIS A 27 -1.23 -13.62 -25.07
CA HIS A 27 -2.20 -13.53 -26.16
C HIS A 27 -3.14 -12.33 -26.00
N ARG A 28 -3.69 -12.12 -24.80
CA ARG A 28 -4.55 -10.96 -24.51
C ARG A 28 -3.80 -9.63 -24.72
N LEU A 29 -2.54 -9.56 -24.31
CA LEU A 29 -1.72 -8.35 -24.47
C LEU A 29 -1.43 -8.06 -25.95
N THR A 30 -1.16 -9.11 -26.75
CA THR A 30 -0.99 -9.00 -28.19
C THR A 30 -2.24 -8.47 -28.88
N ALA A 31 -3.41 -9.02 -28.56
CA ALA A 31 -4.68 -8.55 -29.13
C ALA A 31 -4.95 -7.07 -28.82
N LEU A 32 -4.70 -6.62 -27.58
CA LEU A 32 -4.82 -5.21 -27.21
C LEU A 32 -3.81 -4.32 -27.96
N ALA A 33 -2.58 -4.80 -28.11
CA ALA A 33 -1.54 -4.07 -28.82
C ALA A 33 -1.89 -3.89 -30.31
N GLU A 34 -2.42 -4.92 -30.96
CA GLU A 34 -2.91 -4.86 -32.35
C GLU A 34 -4.06 -3.87 -32.50
N GLN A 35 -5.03 -3.89 -31.58
CA GLN A 35 -6.18 -2.97 -31.59
C GLN A 35 -5.77 -1.50 -31.47
N GLU A 36 -4.73 -1.19 -30.69
CA GLU A 36 -4.23 0.18 -30.52
C GLU A 36 -3.07 0.54 -31.47
N CYS A 37 -2.74 -0.31 -32.45
CA CYS A 37 -1.61 -0.13 -33.36
C CYS A 37 -0.27 0.13 -32.61
N ARG A 38 -0.03 -0.61 -31.54
CA ARG A 38 1.16 -0.49 -30.66
C ARG A 38 1.93 -1.80 -30.63
N THR A 39 3.21 -1.73 -30.21
CA THR A 39 3.96 -2.95 -29.89
C THR A 39 3.52 -3.51 -28.54
N VAL A 40 3.62 -4.83 -28.37
CA VAL A 40 3.32 -5.55 -27.11
C VAL A 40 4.09 -4.93 -25.92
N SER A 41 5.36 -4.59 -26.11
CA SER A 41 6.19 -3.95 -25.07
C SER A 41 5.67 -2.55 -24.68
N ASN A 42 5.27 -1.74 -25.66
CA ASN A 42 4.70 -0.42 -25.39
C ASN A 42 3.32 -0.52 -24.72
N MET A 43 2.49 -1.47 -25.15
CA MET A 43 1.20 -1.74 -24.51
C MET A 43 1.38 -2.15 -23.05
N ALA A 44 2.29 -3.10 -22.78
CA ALA A 44 2.62 -3.52 -21.43
C ALA A 44 3.10 -2.34 -20.57
N LYS A 45 3.97 -1.49 -21.11
CA LYS A 45 4.45 -0.27 -20.42
C LYS A 45 3.28 0.64 -20.04
N VAL A 46 2.36 0.94 -20.96
CA VAL A 46 1.21 1.82 -20.70
C VAL A 46 0.29 1.23 -19.64
N LEU A 47 -0.05 -0.06 -19.74
CA LEU A 47 -0.90 -0.73 -18.77
C LEU A 47 -0.28 -0.77 -17.38
N ILE A 48 1.03 -1.02 -17.27
CA ILE A 48 1.76 -0.96 -16.00
C ILE A 48 1.70 0.46 -15.42
N GLN A 49 1.96 1.49 -16.22
CA GLN A 49 1.90 2.89 -15.77
C GLN A 49 0.50 3.27 -15.25
N GLN A 50 -0.54 2.92 -15.99
CA GLN A 50 -1.93 3.16 -15.59
C GLN A 50 -2.30 2.39 -14.32
N GLY A 51 -1.83 1.14 -14.19
CA GLY A 51 -2.03 0.30 -13.01
C GLY A 51 -1.39 0.90 -11.75
N VAL A 52 -0.15 1.39 -11.86
CA VAL A 52 0.55 2.07 -10.74
C VAL A 52 -0.20 3.34 -10.33
N LEU A 53 -0.56 4.19 -11.28
CA LEU A 53 -1.31 5.43 -10.98
C LEU A 53 -2.65 5.13 -10.29
N ARG A 54 -3.38 4.12 -10.77
CA ARG A 54 -4.65 3.69 -10.15
C ARG A 54 -4.43 3.19 -8.72
N LEU A 55 -3.37 2.42 -8.50
CA LEU A 55 -3.03 1.90 -7.18
C LEU A 55 -2.62 3.03 -6.22
N GLU A 56 -1.85 4.01 -6.67
CA GLU A 56 -1.46 5.19 -5.87
C GLU A 56 -2.67 6.05 -5.50
N GLN A 57 -3.57 6.29 -6.47
CA GLN A 57 -4.82 7.02 -6.26
C GLN A 57 -5.74 6.28 -5.26
N THR A 58 -5.84 4.95 -5.40
CA THR A 58 -6.66 4.14 -4.50
C THR A 58 -6.00 3.98 -3.12
N GLY A 59 -4.67 3.93 -3.07
CA GLY A 59 -3.85 3.79 -1.85
C GLY A 59 -3.98 4.98 -0.88
N SER A 60 -4.34 6.16 -1.39
CA SER A 60 -4.68 7.32 -0.55
C SER A 60 -6.07 7.19 0.11
N SER A 61 -6.94 6.30 -0.39
CA SER A 61 -8.24 5.94 0.21
C SER A 61 -8.28 4.52 0.80
N MET A 62 -7.19 3.73 0.67
CA MET A 62 -7.05 2.36 1.16
C MET A 62 -6.15 2.25 2.39
N ALA A 63 -5.96 3.32 3.16
CA ALA A 63 -5.76 3.09 4.59
C ALA A 63 -6.98 2.28 5.05
N PRO A 64 -6.82 1.03 5.54
CA PRO A 64 -7.95 0.30 6.07
C PRO A 64 -8.59 1.23 7.09
N ALA A 65 -9.88 1.55 6.91
CA ALA A 65 -10.60 2.35 7.90
C ALA A 65 -10.33 1.66 9.24
N PRO A 66 -9.77 2.37 10.24
CA PRO A 66 -9.26 1.71 11.44
C PRO A 66 -10.37 0.85 11.98
N THR A 67 -10.07 -0.43 12.20
CA THR A 67 -11.02 -1.40 12.71
C THR A 67 -11.68 -0.84 13.98
N SER A 68 -12.91 -1.23 14.30
CA SER A 68 -13.58 -0.75 15.52
C SER A 68 -12.68 -0.91 16.76
N THR A 69 -11.87 -1.98 16.79
CA THR A 69 -10.84 -2.26 17.79
C THR A 69 -9.67 -1.27 17.78
N GLU A 70 -9.14 -0.87 16.63
CA GLU A 70 -8.07 0.14 16.55
C GLU A 70 -8.56 1.53 16.98
N ARG A 71 -9.80 1.90 16.61
CA ARG A 71 -10.41 3.15 17.09
C ARG A 71 -10.58 3.15 18.61
N LEU A 72 -11.03 2.03 19.17
CA LEU A 72 -11.19 1.87 20.61
C LEU A 72 -9.84 1.91 21.34
N ARG A 73 -8.82 1.23 20.82
CA ARG A 73 -7.46 1.26 21.39
C ARG A 73 -6.89 2.69 21.37
N SER A 74 -6.96 3.37 20.23
CA SER A 74 -6.44 4.73 20.08
C SER A 74 -7.18 5.73 20.98
N ALA A 75 -8.50 5.58 21.15
CA ALA A 75 -9.28 6.38 22.10
C ALA A 75 -8.86 6.16 23.56
N LEU A 76 -8.51 4.94 23.95
CA LEU A 76 -8.02 4.63 25.31
C LEU A 76 -6.59 5.15 25.53
N GLU A 77 -5.72 5.04 24.53
CA GLU A 77 -4.34 5.55 24.61
C GLU A 77 -4.27 7.07 24.68
N ALA A 78 -5.20 7.76 24.01
CA ALA A 78 -5.32 9.22 24.07
C ALA A 78 -5.91 9.73 25.39
N GLN A 79 -6.54 8.87 26.19
CA GLN A 79 -7.05 9.26 27.50
C GLN A 79 -5.91 9.39 28.51
N GLN A 80 -5.74 10.59 29.07
CA GLN A 80 -4.81 10.79 30.18
C GLN A 80 -5.22 9.93 31.38
N PRO A 81 -4.27 9.24 32.04
CA PRO A 81 -4.55 8.43 33.22
C PRO A 81 -5.10 9.32 34.35
N ARG A 82 -6.42 9.32 34.51
CA ARG A 82 -7.10 9.96 35.63
C ARG A 82 -7.24 8.97 36.76
N ARG A 83 -6.91 9.39 37.98
CA ARG A 83 -7.19 8.62 39.19
C ARG A 83 -8.69 8.34 39.24
N LEU A 84 -9.07 7.07 39.31
CA LEU A 84 -10.42 6.66 39.69
C LEU A 84 -10.78 7.44 40.96
N ARG A 85 -11.92 8.12 40.93
CA ARG A 85 -12.32 9.13 41.90
C ARG A 85 -12.39 8.53 43.31
N GLY A 86 -11.29 8.64 44.06
CA GLY A 86 -11.19 8.29 45.46
C GLY A 86 -10.71 6.86 45.74
N ALA A 87 -9.98 6.70 46.85
CA ALA A 87 -9.64 5.39 47.39
C ALA A 87 -10.94 4.64 47.78
N PRO A 88 -11.00 3.31 47.61
CA PRO A 88 -12.19 2.53 47.97
C PRO A 88 -12.55 2.77 49.44
N ARG A 89 -13.79 3.22 49.68
CA ARG A 89 -14.32 3.41 51.03
C ARG A 89 -14.41 2.04 51.70
N ARG A 90 -13.59 1.82 52.73
CA ARG A 90 -13.67 0.63 53.59
C ARG A 90 -15.02 0.61 54.30
N LEU A 91 -15.87 -0.38 53.99
CA LEU A 91 -17.07 -0.68 54.74
C LEU A 91 -16.67 -1.44 56.01
N ARG A 92 -17.07 -0.93 57.19
CA ARG A 92 -16.96 -1.66 58.45
C ARG A 92 -18.30 -2.32 58.75
N LEU A 93 -18.31 -3.64 58.91
CA LEU A 93 -19.49 -4.39 59.31
C LEU A 93 -19.63 -4.33 60.85
N HIS A 94 -20.86 -4.11 61.32
CA HIS A 94 -21.17 -4.03 62.74
C HIS A 94 -21.21 -5.44 63.36
N ARG A 95 -20.51 -5.64 64.48
CA ARG A 95 -20.58 -6.89 65.26
C ARG A 95 -21.75 -6.76 66.24
N PRO A 96 -22.73 -7.69 66.24
CA PRO A 96 -23.74 -7.75 67.29
C PRO A 96 -23.11 -8.22 68.60
N GLY A 97 -23.51 -7.59 69.70
CA GLY A 97 -23.07 -7.88 71.08
C GLY A 97 -23.77 -9.08 71.69
#